data_AF-A0A962ICP5-F1
#
_entry.id   AF-A0A962ICP5-F1
#
_cell.length_a   1.000
_cell.length_b   1.000
_cell.length_c   1.000
_cell.angle_alpha   90.00
_cell.angle_beta   90.00
_cell.angle_gamma   90.00
#
_symmetry.space_group_name_H-M   'P 1'
#
loop_
_entity.id
_entity.type
_entity.pdbx_description
1 polymer ?
#
loop_
_entity_poly.entity_id
_entity_poly.type
_entity_poly.pdbx_seq_one_letter_code
_entity_poly.pdbx_strand_id
1 'polypeptide(L)'
;MREGQPQTIYLKDYQAPAWQVENLSLVFELGEEGTLVTGTAVYRLRDGAAPDSALELSGEALELVDIRLDDRSLEPSAYALVDGGLVVHQVPAQFTLTIITRIHPEKNTSLEGLYRSSGNFCTQCEAQGFRKITYYPDRPDVLTVFTTRIIADQARYPVLLSNGNLTGSGELPGGRHWAQWEDPFRKPSYLFALVAGRLEHVEDCYVTRSGREVVLRIYTEAHNIDRCEHAMASLKRAMHWDEARFGLAYDLDIYMIVAVDDFNMGAMENKGLNIFNSKLVFASPETATDMDYINIESVIGHEYFHNWTGNR
;
A
#
# COMPACT_ATOMS: atom_id res chain seq x y z
N MET A 1 -15.99 17.17 9.56
CA MET A 1 -16.98 17.00 8.47
C MET A 1 -16.64 18.03 7.42
N ARG A 2 -16.50 17.65 6.14
CA ARG A 2 -16.33 18.62 5.05
C ARG A 2 -17.52 19.57 5.05
N GLU A 3 -17.28 20.88 5.18
CA GLU A 3 -18.32 21.88 4.98
C GLU A 3 -18.45 22.15 3.48
N GLY A 4 -19.41 21.50 2.82
CA GLY A 4 -19.69 21.68 1.41
C GLY A 4 -20.23 20.42 0.74
N GLN A 5 -21.13 20.58 -0.23
CA GLN A 5 -21.56 19.44 -1.06
C GLN A 5 -20.37 18.94 -1.90
N PRO A 6 -20.21 17.61 -2.07
CA PRO A 6 -19.18 17.08 -2.96
C PRO A 6 -19.37 17.65 -4.37
N GLN A 7 -18.31 18.26 -4.91
CA GLN A 7 -18.33 18.79 -6.26
C GLN A 7 -18.24 17.64 -7.28
N THR A 8 -19.02 17.75 -8.35
CA THR A 8 -18.98 16.76 -9.44
C THR A 8 -17.69 16.92 -10.23
N ILE A 9 -16.93 15.83 -10.37
CA ILE A 9 -15.72 15.76 -11.20
C ILE A 9 -16.12 15.18 -12.56
N TYR A 10 -15.70 15.81 -13.67
CA TYR A 10 -16.02 15.34 -15.02
C TYR A 10 -14.78 14.80 -15.75
N LEU A 11 -14.96 13.70 -16.48
CA LEU A 11 -13.92 13.10 -17.32
C LEU A 11 -13.29 14.09 -18.31
N LYS A 12 -14.10 14.98 -18.90
CA LYS A 12 -13.66 15.98 -19.89
C LYS A 12 -12.70 17.03 -19.32
N ASP A 13 -12.64 17.16 -18.00
CA ASP A 13 -11.80 18.14 -17.29
C ASP A 13 -10.44 17.53 -16.90
N TYR A 14 -10.16 16.28 -17.32
CA TYR A 14 -8.87 15.65 -17.09
C TYR A 14 -7.72 16.52 -17.62
N GLN A 15 -6.74 16.75 -16.76
CA GLN A 15 -5.46 17.34 -17.10
C GLN A 15 -4.35 16.46 -16.53
N ALA A 16 -3.29 16.27 -17.32
CA ALA A 16 -2.07 15.62 -16.84
C ALA A 16 -1.51 16.43 -15.66
N PRO A 17 -0.99 15.78 -14.61
CA PRO A 17 -0.46 16.51 -13.46
C PRO A 17 0.82 17.23 -13.86
N ALA A 18 1.01 18.46 -13.37
CA ALA A 18 2.21 19.25 -13.69
C ALA A 18 3.51 18.59 -13.18
N TRP A 19 3.42 17.83 -12.09
CA TRP A 19 4.55 17.21 -11.41
C TRP A 19 4.60 15.70 -11.63
N GLN A 20 5.80 15.16 -11.79
CA GLN A 20 6.12 13.74 -11.68
C GLN A 20 6.77 13.46 -10.33
N VAL A 21 6.55 12.25 -9.83
CA VAL A 21 7.29 11.71 -8.69
C VAL A 21 8.24 10.64 -9.23
N GLU A 22 9.53 10.82 -9.01
CA GLU A 22 10.54 9.88 -9.51
C GLU A 22 10.65 8.65 -8.61
N ASN A 23 10.71 8.89 -7.30
CA ASN A 23 10.74 7.89 -6.25
C ASN A 23 10.08 8.46 -4.98
N LEU A 24 9.57 7.57 -4.13
CA LEU A 24 9.05 7.88 -2.81
C LEU A 24 9.63 6.89 -1.79
N SER A 25 10.34 7.41 -0.79
CA SER A 25 10.79 6.67 0.39
C SER A 25 9.88 6.99 1.57
N LEU A 26 9.32 5.95 2.20
CA LEU A 26 8.44 6.04 3.36
C LEU A 26 9.10 5.38 4.57
N VAL A 27 9.01 6.04 5.72
CA VAL A 27 9.35 5.47 7.01
C VAL A 27 8.12 5.56 7.92
N PHE A 28 7.62 4.41 8.37
CA PHE A 28 6.52 4.30 9.31
C PHE A 28 7.08 3.94 10.69
N GLU A 29 6.88 4.81 11.67
CA GLU A 29 7.07 4.46 13.08
C GLU A 29 5.71 4.19 13.70
N LEU A 30 5.33 2.90 13.73
CA LEU A 30 4.05 2.44 14.23
C LEU A 30 4.01 2.53 15.76
N GLY A 31 2.96 3.18 16.27
CA GLY A 31 2.71 3.34 17.70
C GLY A 31 1.24 3.11 18.07
N GLU A 32 0.98 2.93 19.38
CA GLU A 32 -0.37 2.68 19.91
C GLU A 32 -1.29 3.91 19.87
N GLU A 33 -0.71 5.09 20.08
CA GLU A 33 -1.46 6.36 20.21
C GLU A 33 -1.26 7.27 18.98
N GLY A 34 -0.68 6.71 17.92
CA GLY A 34 -0.40 7.41 16.69
C GLY A 34 0.81 6.81 15.97
N THR A 35 0.86 7.05 14.68
CA THR A 35 1.96 6.63 13.79
C THR A 35 2.61 7.87 13.20
N LEU A 36 3.93 7.92 13.24
CA LEU A 36 4.69 8.94 12.53
C LEU A 36 5.05 8.40 11.14
N VAL A 37 4.76 9.17 10.10
CA VAL A 37 5.08 8.82 8.72
C VAL A 37 6.02 9.88 8.17
N THR A 38 7.22 9.47 7.77
CA THR A 38 8.16 10.34 7.05
C THR A 38 8.16 9.92 5.59
N GLY A 39 7.64 10.77 4.71
CA GLY A 39 7.68 10.59 3.26
C GLY A 39 8.73 11.51 2.63
N THR A 40 9.70 10.95 1.92
CA THR A 40 10.71 11.70 1.14
C THR A 40 10.53 11.37 -0.33
N ALA A 41 10.14 12.36 -1.14
CA ALA A 41 9.88 12.17 -2.55
C ALA A 41 10.67 13.15 -3.41
N VAL A 42 11.18 12.64 -4.54
CA VAL A 42 11.82 13.47 -5.57
C VAL A 42 10.79 13.87 -6.60
N TYR A 43 10.56 15.17 -6.73
CA TYR A 43 9.62 15.75 -7.67
C TYR A 43 10.36 16.35 -8.86
N ARG A 44 9.80 16.19 -10.06
CA ARG A 44 10.25 16.86 -11.28
C ARG A 44 9.06 17.48 -12.02
N LEU A 45 9.20 18.72 -12.44
CA LEU A 45 8.23 19.41 -13.29
C LEU A 45 8.20 18.71 -14.66
N ARG A 46 7.01 18.40 -15.17
CA ARG A 46 6.85 17.80 -16.50
C ARG A 46 7.27 18.78 -17.59
N ASP A 47 7.87 18.25 -18.66
CA ASP A 47 8.12 19.02 -19.87
C ASP A 47 6.80 19.60 -20.40
N GLY A 48 6.78 20.92 -20.62
CA GLY A 48 5.60 21.66 -21.08
C GLY A 48 4.62 22.10 -19.99
N ALA A 49 4.85 21.74 -18.72
CA ALA A 49 4.11 22.34 -17.61
C ALA A 49 4.56 23.80 -17.37
N ALA A 50 3.67 24.62 -16.81
CA ALA A 50 3.99 26.00 -16.51
C ALA A 50 5.08 26.08 -15.43
N PRO A 51 6.15 26.88 -15.59
CA PRO A 51 7.27 26.95 -14.64
C PRO A 51 6.88 27.36 -13.21
N ASP A 52 5.74 28.03 -13.07
CA ASP A 52 5.16 28.51 -11.81
C ASP A 52 4.05 27.61 -11.25
N SER A 53 3.87 26.39 -11.81
CA SER A 53 2.90 25.43 -11.31
C SER A 53 3.13 25.11 -9.84
N ALA A 54 2.15 25.38 -8.99
CA ALA A 54 2.22 24.99 -7.58
C ALA A 54 2.27 23.46 -7.44
N LEU A 55 2.89 22.97 -6.37
CA LEU A 55 2.78 21.56 -6.00
C LEU A 55 1.54 21.39 -5.11
N GLU A 56 0.50 20.77 -5.65
CA GLU A 56 -0.73 20.46 -4.92
C GLU A 56 -0.73 18.99 -4.48
N LEU A 57 -0.85 18.77 -3.18
CA LEU A 57 -0.81 17.45 -2.55
C LEU A 57 -2.13 17.21 -1.83
N SER A 58 -2.77 16.07 -2.09
CA SER A 58 -3.96 15.64 -1.36
C SER A 58 -3.58 15.19 0.04
N GLY A 59 -4.40 15.52 1.04
CA GLY A 59 -4.21 15.11 2.43
C GLY A 59 -5.52 15.18 3.21
N GLU A 60 -5.79 14.18 4.06
CA GLU A 60 -7.00 14.14 4.88
C GLU A 60 -6.70 13.59 6.27
N ALA A 61 -7.19 14.27 7.30
CA ALA A 61 -7.03 13.89 8.71
C ALA A 61 -5.57 13.67 9.13
N LEU A 62 -4.66 14.50 8.61
CA LEU A 62 -3.24 14.49 8.89
C LEU A 62 -2.86 15.61 9.87
N GLU A 63 -2.02 15.30 10.85
CA GLU A 63 -1.25 16.31 11.59
C GLU A 63 0.08 16.51 10.88
N LEU A 64 0.31 17.69 10.27
CA LEU A 64 1.60 18.04 9.69
C LEU A 64 2.60 18.36 10.82
N VAL A 65 3.65 17.56 10.94
CA VAL A 65 4.70 17.70 11.97
C VAL A 65 5.87 18.52 11.45
N ASP A 66 6.33 18.23 10.22
CA ASP A 66 7.45 18.94 9.60
C ASP A 66 7.35 18.85 8.07
N ILE A 67 7.91 19.84 7.39
CA ILE A 67 8.03 19.88 5.94
C ILE A 67 9.34 20.53 5.54
N ARG A 68 10.10 19.84 4.68
CA ARG A 68 11.41 20.28 4.21
C ARG A 68 11.51 20.18 2.70
N LEU A 69 12.12 21.20 2.10
CA LEU A 69 12.51 21.21 0.69
C LEU A 69 14.03 21.21 0.61
N ASP A 70 14.60 20.20 -0.04
CA ASP A 70 16.05 19.97 -0.13
C ASP A 70 16.75 20.08 1.23
N ASP A 71 16.24 19.33 2.20
CA ASP A 71 16.69 19.26 3.61
C ASP A 71 16.55 20.56 4.42
N ARG A 72 15.90 21.60 3.88
CA ARG A 72 15.63 22.85 4.60
C ARG A 72 14.16 22.92 5.00
N SER A 73 13.89 23.14 6.28
CA SER A 73 12.53 23.38 6.76
C SER A 73 11.90 24.56 6.03
N LEU A 74 10.65 24.38 5.60
CA LEU A 74 9.88 25.45 4.98
C LEU A 74 9.24 26.32 6.07
N GLU A 75 9.34 27.63 5.89
CA GLU A 75 8.60 28.59 6.69
C GLU A 75 7.10 28.48 6.38
N PRO A 76 6.19 28.80 7.33
CA PRO A 76 4.75 28.74 7.11
C PRO A 76 4.21 29.60 5.95
N SER A 77 4.99 30.57 5.46
CA SER A 77 4.64 31.38 4.28
C SER A 77 4.92 30.68 2.94
N ALA A 78 5.73 29.61 2.93
CA ALA A 78 6.12 28.88 1.73
C ALA A 78 5.11 27.77 1.34
N TYR A 79 4.14 27.49 2.21
CA TYR A 79 3.08 26.52 1.94
C TYR A 79 1.75 26.94 2.57
N ALA A 80 0.66 26.38 2.07
CA ALA A 80 -0.67 26.58 2.61
C ALA A 80 -1.36 25.23 2.84
N LEU A 81 -1.88 25.04 4.05
CA LEU A 81 -2.85 23.98 4.32
C LEU A 81 -4.21 24.44 3.79
N VAL A 82 -4.80 23.65 2.92
CA VAL A 82 -6.08 23.92 2.27
C VAL A 82 -7.06 22.80 2.58
N ASP A 83 -8.36 23.01 2.32
CA ASP A 83 -9.32 21.93 2.45
C ASP A 83 -8.93 20.77 1.52
N GLY A 84 -8.75 19.59 2.09
CA GLY A 84 -8.33 18.39 1.39
C GLY A 84 -6.85 18.31 0.99
N GLY A 85 -5.97 19.20 1.47
CA GLY A 85 -4.56 19.09 1.09
C GLY A 85 -3.57 20.13 1.58
N LEU A 86 -2.45 20.17 0.88
CA LEU A 86 -1.28 21.02 1.10
C LEU A 86 -0.81 21.55 -0.25
N VAL A 87 -0.59 22.86 -0.32
CA VAL A 87 -0.01 23.53 -1.49
C VAL A 87 1.37 24.05 -1.13
N VAL A 88 2.41 23.68 -1.87
CA VAL A 88 3.77 24.20 -1.72
C VAL A 88 4.06 25.20 -2.83
N HIS A 89 4.43 26.42 -2.46
CA HIS A 89 4.64 27.52 -3.38
C HIS A 89 6.11 27.65 -3.80
N GLN A 90 6.35 28.17 -5.02
CA GLN A 90 7.67 28.58 -5.49
C GLN A 90 8.76 27.50 -5.35
N VAL A 91 8.45 26.28 -5.78
CA VAL A 91 9.38 25.15 -5.77
C VAL A 91 10.28 25.17 -7.02
N PRO A 92 11.53 24.67 -6.94
CA PRO A 92 12.38 24.47 -8.13
C PRO A 92 11.77 23.48 -9.13
N ALA A 93 12.27 23.44 -10.37
CA ALA A 93 11.80 22.48 -11.38
C ALA A 93 12.12 21.00 -11.03
N GLN A 94 13.09 20.77 -10.13
CA GLN A 94 13.37 19.48 -9.52
C GLN A 94 13.85 19.69 -8.09
N PHE A 95 13.31 18.93 -7.14
CA PHE A 95 13.62 19.05 -5.72
C PHE A 95 13.24 17.77 -4.96
N THR A 96 13.77 17.65 -3.75
CA THR A 96 13.35 16.64 -2.77
C THR A 96 12.43 17.28 -1.75
N LEU A 97 11.26 16.70 -1.54
CA LEU A 97 10.33 17.11 -0.50
C LEU A 97 10.24 16.02 0.57
N THR A 98 10.50 16.40 1.81
CA THR A 98 10.32 15.54 2.98
C THR A 98 9.14 16.09 3.78
N ILE A 99 8.15 15.23 4.03
CA ILE A 99 6.97 15.54 4.83
C ILE A 99 6.91 14.55 5.97
N ILE A 100 6.76 15.06 7.19
CA ILE A 100 6.52 14.26 8.39
C ILE A 100 5.08 14.51 8.82
N THR A 101 4.26 13.46 8.82
CA THR A 101 2.88 13.50 9.31
C THR A 101 2.72 12.60 10.52
N ARG A 102 1.79 12.97 11.40
CA ARG A 102 1.25 12.09 12.42
C ARG A 102 -0.19 11.73 12.05
N ILE A 103 -0.49 10.44 12.13
CA ILE A 103 -1.81 9.86 11.89
C ILE A 103 -2.23 9.00 13.08
N HIS A 104 -3.53 8.74 13.19
CA HIS A 104 -4.14 8.00 14.30
C HIS A 104 -4.91 6.76 13.82
N PRO A 105 -4.22 5.66 13.44
CA PRO A 105 -4.87 4.43 12.97
C PRO A 105 -5.84 3.83 13.99
N GLU A 106 -5.59 4.03 15.28
CA GLU A 106 -6.43 3.58 16.39
C GLU A 106 -7.78 4.29 16.46
N LYS A 107 -7.92 5.44 15.79
CA LYS A 107 -9.17 6.21 15.69
C LYS A 107 -9.82 6.10 14.32
N ASN A 108 -9.19 5.42 13.37
CA ASN A 108 -9.65 5.36 11.99
C ASN A 108 -10.73 4.27 11.81
N THR A 109 -11.99 4.65 12.01
CA THR A 109 -13.14 3.76 11.80
C THR A 109 -13.62 3.71 10.34
N SER A 110 -12.99 4.47 9.43
CA SER A 110 -13.38 4.47 8.01
C SER A 110 -12.83 3.27 7.24
N LEU A 111 -11.81 2.59 7.78
CA LEU A 111 -11.06 1.50 7.14
C LEU A 111 -10.49 1.91 5.76
N GLU A 112 -10.07 3.18 5.64
CA GLU A 112 -9.38 3.75 4.48
C GLU A 112 -8.09 4.44 4.96
N GLY A 113 -6.99 4.33 4.20
CA GLY A 113 -5.66 4.70 4.66
C GLY A 113 -5.09 3.63 5.59
N LEU A 114 -4.31 4.02 6.61
CA LEU A 114 -3.81 3.11 7.65
C LEU A 114 -4.80 3.03 8.81
N TYR A 115 -5.18 1.83 9.22
CA TYR A 115 -6.13 1.59 10.30
C TYR A 115 -5.77 0.32 11.09
N ARG A 116 -6.56 0.01 12.13
CA ARG A 116 -6.43 -1.22 12.93
C ARG A 116 -7.58 -2.19 12.68
N SER A 117 -7.27 -3.46 12.46
CA SER A 117 -8.21 -4.59 12.46
C SER A 117 -7.70 -5.68 13.39
N SER A 118 -8.53 -6.10 14.35
CA SER A 118 -8.17 -7.12 15.37
C SER A 118 -6.81 -6.90 16.07
N GLY A 119 -6.41 -5.63 16.25
CA GLY A 119 -5.13 -5.26 16.88
C GLY A 119 -3.92 -5.23 15.95
N ASN A 120 -4.06 -5.67 14.70
CA ASN A 120 -3.07 -5.57 13.64
C ASN A 120 -3.26 -4.25 12.85
N PHE A 121 -2.19 -3.74 12.24
CA PHE A 121 -2.24 -2.65 11.29
C PHE A 121 -2.41 -3.20 9.87
N CYS A 122 -3.29 -2.58 9.10
CA CYS A 122 -3.44 -2.83 7.67
C CYS A 122 -3.85 -1.54 6.95
N THR A 123 -3.73 -1.55 5.62
CA THR A 123 -4.05 -0.41 4.78
C THR A 123 -5.10 -0.74 3.75
N GLN A 124 -5.94 0.24 3.40
CA GLN A 124 -6.73 0.24 2.18
C GLN A 124 -6.58 1.59 1.48
N CYS A 125 -5.93 1.59 0.31
CA CYS A 125 -5.57 2.82 -0.39
C CYS A 125 -6.45 3.10 -1.61
N GLU A 126 -7.14 2.11 -2.18
CA GLU A 126 -8.08 2.36 -3.27
C GLU A 126 -9.42 2.90 -2.73
N ALA A 127 -10.00 3.94 -3.35
CA ALA A 127 -9.48 4.69 -4.51
C ALA A 127 -8.53 5.84 -4.14
N GLN A 128 -8.71 6.40 -2.94
CA GLN A 128 -8.06 7.65 -2.52
C GLN A 128 -7.72 7.61 -1.01
N GLY A 129 -7.32 6.46 -0.51
CA GLY A 129 -6.98 6.24 0.90
C GLY A 129 -5.55 6.65 1.25
N PHE A 130 -4.63 6.72 0.27
CA PHE A 130 -3.23 7.05 0.56
C PHE A 130 -3.05 8.49 1.09
N ARG A 131 -3.92 9.42 0.69
CA ARG A 131 -3.96 10.79 1.26
C ARG A 131 -4.32 10.85 2.75
N LYS A 132 -4.80 9.74 3.35
CA LYS A 132 -5.01 9.61 4.81
C LYS A 132 -3.76 9.10 5.54
N ILE A 133 -2.64 8.91 4.82
CA ILE A 133 -1.36 8.46 5.37
C ILE A 133 -0.34 9.61 5.34
N THR A 134 -0.15 10.25 4.18
CA THR A 134 0.73 11.41 4.01
C THR A 134 0.20 12.32 2.91
N TYR A 135 0.69 13.55 2.85
CA TYR A 135 0.41 14.45 1.72
C TYR A 135 1.08 13.92 0.45
N TYR A 136 0.30 13.66 -0.59
CA TYR A 136 0.77 13.06 -1.83
C TYR A 136 -0.14 13.45 -3.03
N PRO A 137 0.34 13.48 -4.28
CA PRO A 137 -0.54 13.56 -5.46
C PRO A 137 -1.29 12.22 -5.64
N ASP A 138 -2.32 12.01 -4.83
CA ASP A 138 -3.09 10.77 -4.72
C ASP A 138 -4.07 10.58 -5.88
N ARG A 139 -3.50 10.33 -7.06
CA ARG A 139 -4.15 10.12 -8.35
C ARG A 139 -3.42 9.02 -9.16
N PRO A 140 -4.14 8.19 -9.93
CA PRO A 140 -3.56 6.96 -10.49
C PRO A 140 -2.59 7.15 -11.67
N ASP A 141 -2.56 8.34 -12.29
CA ASP A 141 -1.63 8.68 -13.37
C ASP A 141 -0.32 9.33 -12.88
N VAL A 142 -0.07 9.27 -11.55
CA VAL A 142 1.23 9.54 -10.93
C VAL A 142 1.82 8.23 -10.44
N LEU A 143 2.76 7.69 -11.23
CA LEU A 143 3.42 6.42 -10.98
C LEU A 143 4.82 6.66 -10.42
N THR A 144 5.18 5.99 -9.32
CA THR A 144 6.50 6.09 -8.71
C THR A 144 7.00 4.76 -8.16
N VAL A 145 8.31 4.67 -7.94
CA VAL A 145 8.95 3.55 -7.23
C VAL A 145 8.84 3.80 -5.73
N PHE A 146 8.52 2.76 -4.95
CA PHE A 146 8.35 2.87 -3.49
C PHE A 146 9.44 2.10 -2.76
N THR A 147 10.03 2.76 -1.77
CA THR A 147 10.83 2.13 -0.72
C THR A 147 10.13 2.37 0.61
N THR A 148 9.82 1.30 1.34
CA THR A 148 9.03 1.39 2.57
C THR A 148 9.78 0.75 3.73
N ARG A 149 10.14 1.54 4.72
CA ARG A 149 10.66 1.06 5.99
C ARG A 149 9.58 1.13 7.06
N ILE A 150 9.39 0.02 7.76
CA ILE A 150 8.42 -0.11 8.84
C ILE A 150 9.20 -0.34 10.13
N ILE A 151 8.87 0.40 11.18
CA ILE A 151 9.44 0.29 12.52
C ILE A 151 8.29 0.08 13.49
N ALA A 152 8.38 -0.96 14.32
CA ALA A 152 7.34 -1.30 15.29
C ALA A 152 7.92 -2.01 16.52
N ASP A 153 7.10 -2.18 17.55
CA ASP A 153 7.39 -3.04 18.69
C ASP A 153 7.44 -4.52 18.25
N GLN A 154 8.58 -5.20 18.47
CA GLN A 154 8.82 -6.56 17.97
C GLN A 154 7.92 -7.60 18.66
N ALA A 155 7.57 -7.38 19.93
CA ALA A 155 6.74 -8.32 20.67
C ALA A 155 5.27 -8.26 20.21
N ARG A 156 4.76 -7.08 19.90
CA ARG A 156 3.39 -6.88 19.42
C ARG A 156 3.26 -7.15 17.92
N TYR A 157 4.24 -6.73 17.14
CA TYR A 157 4.19 -6.70 15.68
C TYR A 157 5.38 -7.44 15.05
N PRO A 158 5.57 -8.75 15.32
CA PRO A 158 6.72 -9.50 14.81
C PRO A 158 6.78 -9.62 13.29
N VAL A 159 5.65 -9.40 12.59
CA VAL A 159 5.56 -9.43 11.12
C VAL A 159 5.34 -8.01 10.60
N LEU A 160 6.22 -7.53 9.71
CA LEU A 160 6.16 -6.22 9.05
C LEU A 160 6.27 -6.37 7.53
N LEU A 161 5.20 -6.09 6.79
CA LEU A 161 5.08 -6.34 5.35
C LEU A 161 4.73 -5.05 4.59
N SER A 162 5.31 -4.90 3.41
CA SER A 162 4.89 -3.92 2.40
C SER A 162 5.11 -4.51 1.00
N ASN A 163 4.82 -3.74 -0.04
CA ASN A 163 4.97 -4.17 -1.43
C ASN A 163 6.43 -4.50 -1.80
N GLY A 164 6.61 -5.42 -2.75
CA GLY A 164 7.91 -5.73 -3.33
C GLY A 164 8.72 -6.74 -2.52
N ASN A 165 10.04 -6.54 -2.47
CA ASN A 165 10.98 -7.47 -1.88
C ASN A 165 11.59 -6.92 -0.58
N LEU A 166 11.85 -7.80 0.39
CA LEU A 166 12.54 -7.45 1.63
C LEU A 166 14.03 -7.17 1.33
N THR A 167 14.45 -5.92 1.48
CA THR A 167 15.84 -5.48 1.22
C THR A 167 16.66 -5.30 2.49
N GLY A 168 16.01 -5.28 3.65
CA GLY A 168 16.71 -5.28 4.93
C GLY A 168 15.77 -5.46 6.11
N SER A 169 16.30 -5.92 7.23
CA SER A 169 15.61 -5.97 8.51
C SER A 169 16.62 -5.90 9.66
N GLY A 170 16.13 -5.61 10.87
CA GLY A 170 16.99 -5.64 12.05
C GLY A 170 16.29 -5.18 13.32
N GLU A 171 16.98 -5.33 14.44
CA GLU A 171 16.50 -4.90 15.76
C GLU A 171 16.91 -3.44 16.03
N LEU A 172 16.18 -2.79 16.92
CA LEU A 172 16.43 -1.43 17.42
C LEU A 172 16.36 -1.42 18.96
N PRO A 173 16.98 -0.42 19.61
CA PRO A 173 16.82 -0.24 21.04
C PRO A 173 15.36 -0.12 21.48
N GLY A 174 15.08 -0.53 22.71
CA GLY A 174 13.73 -0.44 23.30
C GLY A 174 12.74 -1.50 22.81
N GLY A 175 13.22 -2.66 22.34
CA GLY A 175 12.36 -3.78 21.92
C GLY A 175 11.65 -3.55 20.57
N ARG A 176 12.10 -2.56 19.80
CA ARG A 176 11.60 -2.30 18.45
C ARG A 176 12.43 -3.07 17.43
N HIS A 177 11.86 -3.28 16.26
CA HIS A 177 12.57 -3.80 15.10
C HIS A 177 12.11 -3.09 13.82
N TRP A 178 12.72 -3.40 12.70
CA TRP A 178 12.35 -2.85 11.42
C TRP A 178 12.47 -3.84 10.26
N ALA A 179 11.70 -3.59 9.22
CA ALA A 179 11.81 -4.22 7.91
C ALA A 179 11.76 -3.14 6.82
N GLN A 180 12.57 -3.28 5.79
CA GLN A 180 12.58 -2.41 4.62
C GLN A 180 12.26 -3.21 3.37
N TRP A 181 11.33 -2.67 2.60
CA TRP A 181 10.77 -3.26 1.40
C TRP A 181 11.00 -2.33 0.22
N GLU A 182 11.29 -2.90 -0.94
CA GLU A 182 11.47 -2.16 -2.19
C GLU A 182 10.67 -2.83 -3.30
N ASP A 183 9.79 -2.05 -3.93
CA ASP A 183 9.06 -2.46 -5.12
C ASP A 183 9.64 -1.72 -6.34
N PRO A 184 10.33 -2.43 -7.25
CA PRO A 184 11.02 -1.80 -8.38
C PRO A 184 10.05 -1.28 -9.46
N PHE A 185 8.77 -1.67 -9.42
CA PHE A 185 7.80 -1.25 -10.42
C PHE A 185 7.18 0.10 -10.05
N ARG A 186 7.07 0.98 -11.05
CA ARG A 186 6.38 2.25 -10.88
C ARG A 186 4.89 1.97 -10.73
N LYS A 187 4.31 2.32 -9.59
CA LYS A 187 2.89 2.11 -9.28
C LYS A 187 2.23 3.39 -8.78
N PRO A 188 0.90 3.52 -8.93
CA PRO A 188 0.14 4.57 -8.26
C PRO A 188 0.01 4.30 -6.75
N SER A 189 -0.31 5.35 -5.99
CA SER A 189 -0.46 5.28 -4.54
C SER A 189 -1.56 4.34 -4.06
N TYR A 190 -2.61 4.11 -4.86
CA TYR A 190 -3.70 3.22 -4.46
C TYR A 190 -3.26 1.74 -4.33
N LEU A 191 -2.16 1.35 -4.98
CA LEU A 191 -1.57 0.00 -4.88
C LEU A 191 -0.59 -0.14 -3.72
N PHE A 192 -0.37 0.91 -2.93
CA PHE A 192 0.45 0.81 -1.71
C PHE A 192 -0.24 -0.08 -0.67
N ALA A 193 0.53 -0.94 -0.03
CA ALA A 193 0.11 -1.72 1.14
C ALA A 193 1.15 -1.71 2.26
N LEU A 194 0.64 -1.72 3.50
CA LEU A 194 1.40 -1.97 4.70
C LEU A 194 0.57 -2.87 5.62
N VAL A 195 1.20 -3.93 6.14
CA VAL A 195 0.63 -4.79 7.18
C VAL A 195 1.65 -4.95 8.30
N ALA A 196 1.21 -4.80 9.55
CA ALA A 196 2.03 -5.09 10.72
C ALA A 196 1.20 -5.77 11.80
N GLY A 197 1.65 -6.92 12.30
CA GLY A 197 0.81 -7.76 13.14
C GLY A 197 1.52 -8.94 13.78
N ARG A 198 0.80 -9.61 14.67
CA ARG A 198 1.18 -10.94 15.16
C ARG A 198 0.50 -11.98 14.28
N LEU A 199 1.18 -12.30 13.18
CA LEU A 199 0.68 -13.21 12.14
C LEU A 199 1.57 -14.44 12.02
N GLU A 200 0.95 -15.55 11.66
CA GLU A 200 1.62 -16.75 11.16
C GLU A 200 1.47 -16.80 9.64
N HIS A 201 2.22 -17.68 8.98
CA HIS A 201 2.06 -17.88 7.54
C HIS A 201 2.26 -19.34 7.14
N VAL A 202 1.52 -19.75 6.11
CA VAL A 202 1.88 -20.92 5.30
C VAL A 202 2.74 -20.46 4.14
N GLU A 203 3.76 -21.23 3.82
CA GLU A 203 4.70 -20.96 2.73
C GLU A 203 4.66 -22.10 1.71
N ASP A 204 4.75 -21.74 0.45
CA ASP A 204 4.95 -22.66 -0.66
C ASP A 204 5.74 -21.94 -1.78
N CYS A 205 6.00 -22.61 -2.89
CA CYS A 205 6.71 -22.05 -4.03
C CYS A 205 5.98 -22.31 -5.35
N TYR A 206 6.25 -21.47 -6.34
CA TYR A 206 5.84 -21.66 -7.72
C TYR A 206 7.00 -21.35 -8.67
N VAL A 207 7.24 -22.22 -9.65
CA VAL A 207 8.25 -21.98 -10.69
C VAL A 207 7.53 -21.53 -11.96
N THR A 208 7.81 -20.32 -12.40
CA THR A 208 7.24 -19.75 -13.62
C THR A 208 7.71 -20.50 -14.86
N ARG A 209 7.02 -20.34 -15.99
CA ARG A 209 7.46 -20.87 -17.30
C ARG A 209 8.85 -20.39 -17.73
N SER A 210 9.35 -19.26 -17.19
CA SER A 210 10.70 -18.75 -17.45
C SER A 210 11.75 -19.30 -16.50
N GLY A 211 11.36 -20.14 -15.53
CA GLY A 211 12.24 -20.73 -14.53
C GLY A 211 12.49 -19.85 -13.30
N ARG A 212 11.74 -18.76 -13.11
CA ARG A 212 11.81 -17.97 -11.88
C ARG A 212 11.10 -18.72 -10.76
N GLU A 213 11.77 -18.89 -9.64
CA GLU A 213 11.16 -19.36 -8.40
C GLU A 213 10.50 -18.18 -7.68
N VAL A 214 9.22 -18.32 -7.35
CA VAL A 214 8.42 -17.33 -6.63
C VAL A 214 8.02 -17.94 -5.29
N VAL A 215 8.38 -17.25 -4.20
CA VAL A 215 7.93 -17.62 -2.85
C VAL A 215 6.48 -17.18 -2.67
N LEU A 216 5.62 -18.07 -2.21
CA LEU A 216 4.22 -17.78 -1.94
C LEU A 216 3.98 -17.81 -0.43
N ARG A 217 3.39 -16.76 0.12
CA ARG A 217 3.04 -16.71 1.54
C ARG A 217 1.60 -16.24 1.76
N ILE A 218 0.85 -16.98 2.56
CA ILE A 218 -0.46 -16.56 3.05
C ILE A 218 -0.34 -16.33 4.55
N TYR A 219 -0.48 -15.08 4.97
CA TYR A 219 -0.42 -14.62 6.34
C TYR A 219 -1.81 -14.57 6.97
N THR A 220 -1.91 -15.02 8.21
CA THR A 220 -3.14 -15.00 8.99
C THR A 220 -2.86 -15.00 10.49
N GLU A 221 -3.89 -14.80 11.31
CA GLU A 221 -3.84 -15.09 12.73
C GLU A 221 -3.71 -16.60 12.97
N ALA A 222 -2.96 -16.99 14.01
CA ALA A 222 -2.62 -18.38 14.30
C ALA A 222 -3.80 -19.36 14.29
N HIS A 223 -4.99 -18.92 14.71
CA HIS A 223 -6.17 -19.77 14.80
C HIS A 223 -6.80 -20.15 13.44
N ASN A 224 -6.37 -19.52 12.34
CA ASN A 224 -6.85 -19.78 10.98
C ASN A 224 -5.81 -20.45 10.08
N ILE A 225 -4.60 -20.72 10.59
CA ILE A 225 -3.48 -21.19 9.76
C ILE A 225 -3.78 -22.48 8.99
N ASP A 226 -4.53 -23.40 9.60
CA ASP A 226 -4.90 -24.71 9.03
C ASP A 226 -5.97 -24.62 7.91
N ARG A 227 -6.45 -23.41 7.56
CA ARG A 227 -7.52 -23.19 6.57
C ARG A 227 -7.04 -22.55 5.27
N CYS A 228 -5.72 -22.45 5.08
CA CYS A 228 -5.12 -21.75 3.94
C CYS A 228 -4.84 -22.64 2.71
N GLU A 229 -5.03 -23.96 2.82
CA GLU A 229 -4.63 -24.92 1.78
C GLU A 229 -5.29 -24.65 0.42
N HIS A 230 -6.61 -24.44 0.41
CA HIS A 230 -7.34 -24.17 -0.83
C HIS A 230 -6.96 -22.83 -1.46
N ALA A 231 -6.71 -21.80 -0.65
CA ALA A 231 -6.26 -20.49 -1.14
C ALA A 231 -4.88 -20.60 -1.81
N MET A 232 -3.92 -21.31 -1.18
CA MET A 232 -2.60 -21.56 -1.75
C MET A 232 -2.69 -22.32 -3.07
N ALA A 233 -3.51 -23.37 -3.11
CA ALA A 233 -3.73 -24.15 -4.32
C ALA A 233 -4.39 -23.32 -5.43
N SER A 234 -5.34 -22.44 -5.07
CA SER A 234 -6.00 -21.52 -6.00
C SER A 234 -5.03 -20.51 -6.60
N LEU A 235 -4.14 -19.95 -5.79
CA LEU A 235 -3.09 -19.03 -6.26
C LEU A 235 -2.19 -19.70 -7.30
N LYS A 236 -1.71 -20.91 -7.01
CA LYS A 236 -0.89 -21.68 -7.97
C LYS A 236 -1.64 -21.99 -9.27
N ARG A 237 -2.94 -22.31 -9.18
CA ARG A 237 -3.79 -22.52 -10.36
C ARG A 237 -3.96 -21.23 -11.17
N ALA A 238 -4.16 -20.09 -10.53
CA ALA A 238 -4.24 -18.79 -11.19
C ALA A 238 -2.93 -18.44 -11.90
N MET A 239 -1.78 -18.60 -11.23
CA MET A 239 -0.44 -18.41 -11.83
C MET A 239 -0.26 -19.28 -13.08
N HIS A 240 -0.53 -20.57 -12.97
CA HIS A 240 -0.41 -21.51 -14.09
C HIS A 240 -1.37 -21.18 -15.23
N TRP A 241 -2.62 -20.84 -14.91
CA TRP A 241 -3.62 -20.54 -15.92
C TRP A 241 -3.27 -19.28 -16.71
N ASP A 242 -2.79 -18.23 -16.05
CA ASP A 242 -2.42 -16.98 -16.72
C ASP A 242 -1.21 -17.18 -17.66
N GLU A 243 -0.23 -18.00 -17.24
CA GLU A 243 0.88 -18.41 -18.10
C GLU A 243 0.43 -19.24 -19.30
N ALA A 244 -0.48 -20.19 -19.10
CA ALA A 244 -0.96 -21.09 -20.14
C ALA A 244 -1.91 -20.40 -21.13
N ARG A 245 -2.76 -19.49 -20.63
CA ARG A 245 -3.83 -18.85 -21.40
C ARG A 245 -3.40 -17.54 -22.04
N PHE A 246 -2.75 -16.67 -21.27
CA PHE A 246 -2.37 -15.31 -21.69
C PHE A 246 -0.87 -15.13 -21.87
N GLY A 247 -0.07 -16.09 -21.41
CA GLY A 247 1.37 -16.00 -21.50
C GLY A 247 1.95 -14.95 -20.56
N LEU A 248 1.33 -14.76 -19.40
CA LEU A 248 1.71 -13.76 -18.42
C LEU A 248 2.30 -14.45 -17.19
N ALA A 249 3.60 -14.23 -16.95
CA ALA A 249 4.31 -14.77 -15.79
C ALA A 249 4.40 -13.70 -14.68
N TYR A 250 4.49 -14.12 -13.42
CA TYR A 250 4.67 -13.20 -12.31
C TYR A 250 6.03 -12.50 -12.34
N ASP A 251 6.09 -11.27 -11.82
CA ASP A 251 7.19 -10.32 -12.06
C ASP A 251 7.97 -9.88 -10.81
N LEU A 252 7.61 -10.35 -9.62
CA LEU A 252 8.37 -10.22 -8.37
C LEU A 252 8.92 -11.58 -7.88
N ASP A 253 9.62 -11.59 -6.75
CA ASP A 253 10.26 -12.79 -6.18
C ASP A 253 9.42 -13.42 -5.05
N ILE A 254 8.46 -12.66 -4.50
CA ILE A 254 7.54 -13.10 -3.47
C ILE A 254 6.12 -12.62 -3.80
N TYR A 255 5.13 -13.48 -3.56
CA TYR A 255 3.70 -13.15 -3.60
C TYR A 255 3.12 -13.36 -2.20
N MET A 256 2.62 -12.28 -1.59
CA MET A 256 2.06 -12.32 -0.25
C MET A 256 0.56 -12.05 -0.29
N ILE A 257 -0.20 -12.83 0.46
CA ILE A 257 -1.61 -12.61 0.77
C ILE A 257 -1.72 -12.43 2.28
N VAL A 258 -2.46 -11.41 2.73
CA VAL A 258 -2.82 -11.25 4.14
C VAL A 258 -4.33 -11.32 4.28
N ALA A 259 -4.81 -12.26 5.08
CA ALA A 259 -6.22 -12.36 5.42
C ALA A 259 -6.51 -11.56 6.70
N VAL A 260 -7.43 -10.59 6.61
CA VAL A 260 -7.88 -9.76 7.74
C VAL A 260 -9.41 -9.85 7.89
N ASP A 261 -9.91 -9.72 9.11
CA ASP A 261 -11.35 -9.85 9.39
C ASP A 261 -12.14 -8.58 9.02
N ASP A 262 -11.60 -7.40 9.36
CA ASP A 262 -12.24 -6.12 9.06
C ASP A 262 -11.67 -5.52 7.77
N PHE A 263 -12.27 -5.90 6.65
CA PHE A 263 -11.98 -5.34 5.33
C PHE A 263 -13.29 -4.89 4.67
N ASN A 264 -13.38 -3.61 4.30
CA ASN A 264 -14.57 -3.05 3.65
C ASN A 264 -14.82 -3.64 2.26
N MET A 265 -13.74 -4.00 1.55
CA MET A 265 -13.79 -4.63 0.23
C MET A 265 -13.66 -6.15 0.37
N GLY A 266 -13.82 -6.87 -0.75
CA GLY A 266 -13.61 -8.32 -0.78
C GLY A 266 -12.12 -8.65 -0.64
N ALA A 267 -11.34 -8.20 -1.59
CA ALA A 267 -9.88 -8.27 -1.59
C ALA A 267 -9.33 -7.06 -2.36
N MET A 268 -8.01 -6.91 -2.35
CA MET A 268 -7.32 -5.79 -2.97
C MET A 268 -5.99 -6.25 -3.57
N GLU A 269 -5.73 -5.81 -4.81
CA GLU A 269 -4.64 -6.28 -5.67
C GLU A 269 -3.28 -5.63 -5.39
N ASN A 270 -3.03 -5.10 -4.18
CA ASN A 270 -1.84 -4.31 -3.89
C ASN A 270 -0.57 -5.08 -4.32
N LYS A 271 0.32 -4.44 -5.09
CA LYS A 271 1.41 -5.10 -5.82
C LYS A 271 2.29 -5.96 -4.89
N GLY A 272 2.21 -7.29 -5.05
CA GLY A 272 2.97 -8.28 -4.27
C GLY A 272 2.54 -8.49 -2.81
N LEU A 273 1.53 -7.76 -2.32
CA LEU A 273 0.99 -7.88 -0.96
C LEU A 273 -0.52 -7.69 -0.97
N ASN A 274 -1.27 -8.65 -1.49
CA ASN A 274 -2.72 -8.53 -1.52
C ASN A 274 -3.32 -8.66 -0.12
N ILE A 275 -4.37 -7.89 0.14
CA ILE A 275 -5.10 -7.92 1.40
C ILE A 275 -6.52 -8.41 1.12
N PHE A 276 -6.93 -9.46 1.82
CA PHE A 276 -8.20 -10.14 1.62
C PHE A 276 -9.05 -10.09 2.89
N ASN A 277 -10.36 -9.99 2.72
CA ASN A 277 -11.30 -10.36 3.76
C ASN A 277 -11.16 -11.85 4.06
N SER A 278 -11.07 -12.24 5.34
CA SER A 278 -10.87 -13.62 5.77
C SER A 278 -11.90 -14.62 5.21
N LYS A 279 -13.14 -14.16 4.98
CA LYS A 279 -14.21 -14.97 4.35
C LYS A 279 -13.89 -15.46 2.94
N LEU A 280 -12.95 -14.80 2.26
CA LEU A 280 -12.55 -15.11 0.88
C LEU A 280 -11.21 -15.85 0.80
N VAL A 281 -10.69 -16.30 1.95
CA VAL A 281 -9.42 -17.05 2.02
C VAL A 281 -9.62 -18.42 2.66
N PHE A 282 -10.40 -18.50 3.74
CA PHE A 282 -10.48 -19.72 4.54
C PHE A 282 -11.61 -20.64 4.11
N ALA A 283 -11.29 -21.92 3.92
CA ALA A 283 -12.27 -22.98 3.74
C ALA A 283 -11.83 -24.26 4.47
N SER A 284 -12.81 -24.99 5.02
CA SER A 284 -12.64 -26.37 5.46
C SER A 284 -13.85 -27.20 5.04
N PRO A 285 -13.71 -28.51 4.79
CA PRO A 285 -14.84 -29.36 4.40
C PRO A 285 -16.00 -29.37 5.41
N GLU A 286 -15.71 -29.08 6.68
CA GLU A 286 -16.70 -29.03 7.76
C GLU A 286 -17.49 -27.72 7.80
N THR A 287 -16.94 -26.61 7.28
CA THR A 287 -17.53 -25.27 7.44
C THR A 287 -17.82 -24.54 6.13
N ALA A 288 -17.24 -24.97 5.01
CA ALA A 288 -17.36 -24.30 3.71
C ALA A 288 -18.14 -25.16 2.71
N THR A 289 -19.01 -24.50 1.94
CA THR A 289 -19.78 -25.11 0.85
C THR A 289 -18.98 -25.13 -0.45
N ASP A 290 -19.40 -25.92 -1.44
CA ASP A 290 -18.79 -25.91 -2.78
C ASP A 290 -18.73 -24.50 -3.39
N MET A 291 -19.74 -23.67 -3.12
CA MET A 291 -19.79 -22.29 -3.59
C MET A 291 -18.70 -21.43 -2.94
N ASP A 292 -18.40 -21.67 -1.66
CA ASP A 292 -17.33 -20.94 -0.96
C ASP A 292 -15.96 -21.30 -1.56
N TYR A 293 -15.71 -22.57 -1.87
CA TYR A 293 -14.49 -22.99 -2.57
C TYR A 293 -14.35 -22.33 -3.95
N ILE A 294 -15.44 -22.25 -4.73
CA ILE A 294 -15.46 -21.57 -6.04
C ILE A 294 -15.19 -20.08 -5.88
N ASN A 295 -15.81 -19.42 -4.89
CA ASN A 295 -15.63 -18.00 -4.64
C ASN A 295 -14.19 -17.68 -4.24
N ILE A 296 -13.58 -18.47 -3.35
CA ILE A 296 -12.16 -18.32 -2.96
C ILE A 296 -11.27 -18.43 -4.19
N GLU A 297 -11.48 -19.46 -5.03
CA GLU A 297 -10.71 -19.62 -6.26
C GLU A 297 -10.87 -18.42 -7.21
N SER A 298 -12.11 -17.96 -7.40
CA SER A 298 -12.42 -16.83 -8.27
C SER A 298 -11.77 -15.54 -7.80
N VAL A 299 -11.82 -15.22 -6.50
CA VAL A 299 -11.28 -13.97 -5.96
C VAL A 299 -9.75 -14.03 -5.92
N ILE A 300 -9.15 -15.15 -5.48
CA ILE A 300 -7.69 -15.33 -5.53
C ILE A 300 -7.18 -15.17 -6.97
N GLY A 301 -7.90 -15.76 -7.95
CA GLY A 301 -7.60 -15.55 -9.36
C GLY A 301 -7.71 -14.09 -9.77
N HIS A 302 -8.81 -13.42 -9.43
CA HIS A 302 -9.08 -12.02 -9.76
C HIS A 302 -7.93 -11.09 -9.32
N GLU A 303 -7.54 -11.14 -8.04
CA GLU A 303 -6.46 -10.30 -7.51
C GLU A 303 -5.10 -10.65 -8.14
N TYR A 304 -4.85 -11.92 -8.44
CA TYR A 304 -3.65 -12.33 -9.16
C TYR A 304 -3.61 -11.75 -10.58
N PHE A 305 -4.71 -11.79 -11.33
CA PHE A 305 -4.77 -11.30 -12.71
C PHE A 305 -4.57 -9.78 -12.80
N HIS A 306 -5.01 -9.04 -11.77
CA HIS A 306 -4.74 -7.60 -11.66
C HIS A 306 -3.24 -7.25 -11.66
N ASN A 307 -2.35 -8.21 -11.34
CA ASN A 307 -0.91 -8.00 -11.47
C ASN A 307 -0.49 -7.51 -12.86
N TRP A 308 -1.21 -7.92 -13.91
CA TRP A 308 -1.03 -7.45 -15.27
C TRP A 308 -2.10 -6.45 -15.70
N THR A 309 -3.38 -6.76 -15.50
CA THR A 309 -4.49 -5.89 -15.94
C THR A 309 -4.94 -4.93 -14.84
N GLY A 310 -4.01 -4.06 -14.41
CA GLY A 310 -4.24 -3.08 -13.36
C GLY A 310 -2.92 -2.51 -12.86
N ASN A 311 -1.99 -3.40 -12.48
CA ASN A 311 -0.76 -3.00 -11.81
C ASN A 311 0.41 -2.67 -12.76
N ARG A 312 0.51 -3.34 -13.92
CA ARG A 312 1.62 -3.22 -14.87
C ARG A 312 1.31 -2.31 -16.04
#